data_AF-A0A6C0ITI2-F1
#
_entry.id   AF-A0A6C0ITI2-F1
#
_cell.length_a   1.000
_cell.length_b   1.000
_cell.length_c   1.000
_cell.angle_alpha   90.00
_cell.angle_beta   90.00
_cell.angle_gamma   90.00
#
_symmetry.space_group_name_H-M   'P 1'
#
loop_
_entity.id
_entity.type
_entity.pdbx_description
1 polymer ?
#
loop_
_entity_poly.entity_id
_entity_poly.type
_entity_poly.pdbx_seq_one_letter_code
_entity_poly.pdbx_strand_id
1 'polypeptide(L)'
;MKLNFNKILSNFPEIELSYEKNMYKNTLSVDFYLAIPKGRKFFAWFHYYNSEPVCYLLCINRNRRSIDNINIITCCFDKSLCIGNGTILYGTIFHLKNKKFFNIEDLHYFKNKYYSTANQFEKLKVLKKIHLKYIKQVSISNNDIIFGLPIMDTNELELRKSLKTVPYDIFFIQGRNLYQKTTFYNKKCYIEKEIYANFLIRPTIKHDIYELYHHNNIGELIKYDYAYINSYKKSVFMNKLFRNIKENRNLDALEESDDEEEFENIREDKFVYLEREFIFKCKYLKKFNMWVPIELNKDALISNGSNLIVKNNKN
;
A
#
# COMPACT_ATOMS: atom_id res chain seq x y z
N MET A 1 -30.18 -3.63 20.55
CA MET A 1 -30.73 -5.00 20.43
C MET A 1 -29.55 -5.99 20.46
N LYS A 2 -29.53 -6.97 21.36
CA LYS A 2 -28.43 -7.95 21.40
C LYS A 2 -28.65 -8.99 20.30
N LEU A 3 -27.69 -9.16 19.41
CA LEU A 3 -27.70 -10.20 18.37
C LEU A 3 -27.70 -11.58 19.04
N ASN A 4 -28.63 -12.46 18.65
CA ASN A 4 -28.60 -13.86 19.10
C ASN A 4 -27.67 -14.66 18.17
N PHE A 5 -26.41 -14.77 18.59
CA PHE A 5 -25.36 -15.45 17.85
C PHE A 5 -25.70 -16.87 17.43
N ASN A 6 -26.19 -17.68 18.36
CA ASN A 6 -26.41 -19.10 18.13
C ASN A 6 -27.49 -19.32 17.06
N LYS A 7 -28.55 -18.50 17.08
CA LYS A 7 -29.61 -18.54 16.07
C LYS A 7 -29.14 -18.09 14.69
N ILE A 8 -28.27 -17.07 14.63
CA ILE A 8 -27.72 -16.61 13.34
C ILE A 8 -26.78 -17.68 12.77
N LEU A 9 -25.94 -18.26 13.61
CA LEU A 9 -24.99 -19.29 13.21
C LEU A 9 -25.69 -20.59 12.78
N SER A 10 -26.78 -20.99 13.44
CA SER A 10 -27.57 -22.17 13.02
C SER A 10 -28.20 -22.01 11.64
N ASN A 11 -28.45 -20.76 11.21
CA ASN A 11 -28.99 -20.44 9.88
C ASN A 11 -27.90 -20.20 8.83
N PHE A 12 -26.64 -20.05 9.26
CA PHE A 12 -25.52 -19.89 8.33
C PHE A 12 -25.24 -21.24 7.68
N PRO A 13 -25.21 -21.32 6.33
CA PRO A 13 -25.01 -22.59 5.65
C PRO A 13 -23.61 -23.13 5.90
N GLU A 14 -23.48 -24.46 5.86
CA GLU A 14 -22.18 -25.10 5.95
C GLU A 14 -21.34 -24.77 4.71
N ILE A 15 -20.13 -24.26 4.95
CA ILE A 15 -19.22 -23.82 3.90
C ILE A 15 -17.84 -24.43 4.15
N GLU A 16 -17.35 -25.16 3.16
CA GLU A 16 -15.96 -25.60 3.11
C GLU A 16 -15.09 -24.48 2.52
N LEU A 17 -14.07 -24.07 3.27
CA LEU A 17 -13.06 -23.13 2.79
C LEU A 17 -12.15 -23.83 1.78
N SER A 18 -11.78 -23.11 0.73
CA SER A 18 -10.81 -23.58 -0.26
C SER A 18 -9.46 -23.91 0.39
N TYR A 19 -8.88 -25.05 0.03
CA TYR A 19 -7.57 -25.46 0.54
C TYR A 19 -6.49 -24.47 0.09
N GLU A 20 -5.69 -23.98 1.04
CA GLU A 20 -4.56 -23.07 0.81
C GLU A 20 -3.24 -23.78 1.16
N LYS A 21 -2.23 -23.67 0.29
CA LYS A 21 -0.86 -24.12 0.57
C LYS A 21 0.12 -22.97 0.41
N ASN A 22 1.16 -22.96 1.24
CA ASN A 22 2.28 -22.05 1.03
C ASN A 22 3.05 -22.47 -0.23
N MET A 23 3.39 -21.48 -1.06
CA MET A 23 4.11 -21.69 -2.30
C MET A 23 5.62 -21.68 -2.02
N TYR A 24 6.26 -22.85 -2.08
CA TYR A 24 7.70 -23.00 -1.84
C TYR A 24 8.53 -23.21 -3.13
N LYS A 25 7.89 -23.57 -4.25
CA LYS A 25 8.53 -23.75 -5.57
C LYS A 25 7.85 -22.87 -6.62
N ASN A 26 8.66 -22.23 -7.47
CA ASN A 26 8.21 -21.30 -8.52
C ASN A 26 7.63 -22.01 -9.77
N THR A 27 7.54 -23.34 -9.78
CA THR A 27 7.16 -24.16 -10.96
C THR A 27 5.70 -24.61 -10.97
N LEU A 28 4.83 -23.97 -10.20
CA LEU A 28 3.42 -24.31 -10.17
C LEU A 28 2.69 -23.63 -11.34
N SER A 29 1.96 -24.42 -12.13
CA SER A 29 1.09 -23.91 -13.18
C SER A 29 -0.15 -23.29 -12.55
N VAL A 30 -0.23 -21.96 -12.62
CA VAL A 30 -1.37 -21.15 -12.19
C VAL A 30 -1.75 -20.20 -13.32
N ASP A 31 -3.05 -20.02 -13.53
CA ASP A 31 -3.57 -19.17 -14.61
C ASP A 31 -3.54 -17.68 -14.26
N PHE A 32 -3.71 -17.34 -12.98
CA PHE A 32 -3.70 -15.94 -12.51
C PHE A 32 -3.31 -15.79 -11.04
N TYR A 33 -2.98 -14.56 -10.68
CA TYR A 33 -2.58 -14.14 -9.34
C TYR A 33 -3.54 -13.07 -8.83
N LEU A 34 -3.76 -13.06 -7.52
CA LEU A 34 -4.50 -12.00 -6.83
C LEU A 34 -3.75 -11.54 -5.58
N ALA A 35 -3.87 -10.25 -5.26
CA ALA A 35 -3.26 -9.66 -4.09
C ALA A 35 -4.20 -9.71 -2.87
N ILE A 36 -3.70 -10.24 -1.75
CA ILE A 36 -4.42 -10.30 -0.48
C ILE A 36 -3.81 -9.27 0.48
N PRO A 37 -4.57 -8.26 0.92
CA PRO A 37 -4.08 -7.26 1.86
C PRO A 37 -3.82 -7.86 3.25
N LYS A 38 -3.01 -7.17 4.05
CA LYS A 38 -2.83 -7.51 5.47
C LYS A 38 -4.10 -7.15 6.26
N GLY A 39 -4.74 -8.17 6.83
CA GLY A 39 -6.00 -7.99 7.54
C GLY A 39 -6.58 -9.29 8.11
N ARG A 40 -7.76 -9.20 8.72
CA ARG A 40 -8.49 -10.36 9.27
C ARG A 40 -9.43 -10.93 8.21
N LYS A 41 -9.64 -12.25 8.24
CA LYS A 41 -10.55 -12.97 7.33
C LYS A 41 -11.97 -12.98 7.86
N PHE A 42 -12.93 -12.82 6.96
CA PHE A 42 -14.34 -12.79 7.28
C PHE A 42 -15.18 -13.47 6.19
N PHE A 43 -16.34 -13.97 6.59
CA PHE A 43 -17.46 -14.09 5.67
C PHE A 43 -18.31 -12.81 5.75
N ALA A 44 -18.72 -12.30 4.60
CA ALA A 44 -19.79 -11.32 4.47
C ALA A 44 -21.04 -12.04 3.96
N TRP A 45 -22.10 -12.05 4.76
CA TRP A 45 -23.34 -12.73 4.48
C TRP A 45 -24.50 -11.74 4.38
N PHE A 46 -25.01 -11.57 3.17
CA PHE A 46 -26.18 -10.76 2.89
C PHE A 46 -27.42 -11.61 3.10
N HIS A 47 -28.21 -11.30 4.12
CA HIS A 47 -29.40 -12.06 4.50
C HIS A 47 -30.40 -11.21 5.30
N TYR A 48 -31.60 -11.74 5.54
CA TYR A 48 -32.60 -11.05 6.34
C TYR A 48 -32.37 -11.26 7.84
N TYR A 49 -32.51 -10.19 8.62
CA TYR A 49 -32.62 -10.21 10.07
C TYR A 49 -33.94 -9.56 10.46
N ASN A 50 -34.86 -10.31 11.07
CA ASN A 50 -36.19 -9.81 11.45
C ASN A 50 -36.88 -9.04 10.30
N SER A 51 -36.88 -9.62 9.10
CA SER A 51 -37.43 -9.05 7.85
C SER A 51 -36.69 -7.85 7.26
N GLU A 52 -35.61 -7.38 7.89
CA GLU A 52 -34.76 -6.32 7.34
C GLU A 52 -33.54 -6.91 6.60
N PRO A 53 -33.20 -6.43 5.39
CA PRO A 53 -32.02 -6.90 4.68
C PRO A 53 -30.76 -6.34 5.37
N VAL A 54 -29.86 -7.24 5.78
CA VAL A 54 -28.61 -6.87 6.46
C VAL A 54 -27.41 -7.57 5.85
N CYS A 55 -26.22 -7.04 6.13
CA CYS A 55 -24.96 -7.72 5.88
C CYS A 55 -24.34 -8.13 7.21
N TYR A 56 -24.29 -9.42 7.48
CA TYR A 56 -23.53 -9.98 8.59
C TYR A 56 -22.06 -10.12 8.21
N LEU A 57 -21.20 -9.78 9.15
CA LEU A 57 -19.77 -9.97 9.05
C LEU A 57 -19.32 -10.97 10.11
N LEU A 58 -18.97 -12.18 9.65
CA LEU A 58 -18.59 -13.30 10.50
C LEU A 58 -17.06 -13.41 10.51
N CYS A 59 -16.45 -13.12 11.65
CA CYS A 59 -15.00 -13.14 11.84
C CYS A 59 -14.49 -14.57 11.97
N ILE A 60 -13.53 -14.94 11.13
CA ILE A 60 -13.00 -16.30 11.08
C ILE A 60 -11.80 -16.43 12.01
N ASN A 61 -11.86 -17.40 12.92
CA ASN A 61 -10.73 -17.84 13.72
C ASN A 61 -10.00 -18.95 12.98
N ARG A 62 -8.83 -18.64 12.42
CA ARG A 62 -8.00 -19.63 11.71
C ARG A 62 -7.48 -20.74 12.62
N ASN A 63 -7.24 -20.45 13.91
CA ASN A 63 -6.66 -21.43 14.83
C ASN A 63 -7.71 -22.44 15.31
N ARG A 64 -8.92 -21.96 15.60
CA ARG A 64 -10.02 -22.78 16.12
C ARG A 64 -10.97 -23.31 15.04
N ARG A 65 -10.76 -22.93 13.77
CA ARG A 65 -11.66 -23.21 12.65
C ARG A 65 -13.11 -22.88 12.98
N SER A 66 -13.32 -21.77 13.67
CA SER A 66 -14.62 -21.33 14.20
C SER A 66 -14.91 -19.88 13.84
N ILE A 67 -16.14 -19.44 14.07
CA ILE A 67 -16.52 -18.03 13.96
C ILE A 67 -16.35 -17.37 15.34
N ASP A 68 -15.46 -16.37 15.41
CA ASP A 68 -15.17 -15.62 16.64
C ASP A 68 -16.28 -14.64 17.00
N ASN A 69 -16.75 -13.89 16.01
CA ASN A 69 -17.71 -12.82 16.20
C ASN A 69 -18.59 -12.62 14.96
N ILE A 70 -19.82 -12.15 15.13
CA ILE A 70 -20.79 -11.81 14.10
C ILE A 70 -21.28 -10.39 14.40
N ASN A 71 -21.08 -9.49 13.45
CA ASN A 71 -21.58 -8.11 13.54
C ASN A 71 -22.43 -7.78 12.32
N ILE A 72 -23.47 -6.97 12.48
CA ILE A 72 -24.15 -6.35 11.35
C ILE A 72 -23.37 -5.09 10.96
N ILE A 73 -23.09 -4.95 9.67
CA ILE A 73 -22.38 -3.80 9.12
C ILE A 73 -23.27 -2.98 8.20
N THR A 74 -22.92 -1.71 8.04
CA THR A 74 -23.54 -0.82 7.04
C THR A 74 -22.72 -0.87 5.75
N CYS A 75 -23.40 -1.15 4.64
CA CYS A 75 -22.85 -1.06 3.30
C CYS A 75 -23.98 -0.82 2.29
N CYS A 76 -23.66 -0.27 1.12
CA CYS A 76 -24.66 0.01 0.10
C CYS A 76 -24.86 -1.21 -0.81
N PHE A 77 -25.96 -1.94 -0.61
CA PHE A 77 -26.26 -3.13 -1.39
C PHE A 77 -27.76 -3.26 -1.73
N ASP A 78 -28.06 -4.06 -2.76
CA ASP A 78 -29.41 -4.38 -3.20
C ASP A 78 -29.98 -5.56 -2.38
N LYS A 79 -31.18 -5.36 -1.79
CA LYS A 79 -31.85 -6.36 -0.93
C LYS A 79 -32.03 -7.73 -1.57
N SER A 80 -32.05 -7.83 -2.91
CA SER A 80 -32.15 -9.11 -3.61
C SER A 80 -30.96 -10.04 -3.37
N LEU A 81 -29.82 -9.53 -2.88
CA LEU A 81 -28.70 -10.37 -2.41
C LEU A 81 -29.09 -11.28 -1.23
N CYS A 82 -30.14 -10.93 -0.48
CA CYS A 82 -30.61 -11.64 0.71
C CYS A 82 -31.57 -12.81 0.42
N ILE A 83 -31.90 -13.07 -0.86
CA ILE A 83 -32.89 -14.10 -1.24
C ILE A 83 -32.40 -15.51 -0.88
N GLY A 84 -33.28 -16.32 -0.27
CA GLY A 84 -33.01 -17.68 0.19
C GLY A 84 -31.88 -17.72 1.21
N ASN A 85 -30.89 -18.60 1.03
CA ASN A 85 -29.66 -18.62 1.83
C ASN A 85 -28.79 -17.35 1.67
N GLY A 86 -29.22 -16.42 0.81
CA GLY A 86 -28.57 -15.13 0.61
C GLY A 86 -27.35 -15.21 -0.29
N THR A 87 -26.43 -14.27 -0.09
CA THR A 87 -25.15 -14.18 -0.80
C THR A 87 -24.03 -14.21 0.22
N ILE A 88 -23.05 -15.08 0.03
CA ILE A 88 -21.94 -15.28 0.97
C ILE A 88 -20.62 -15.13 0.24
N LEU A 89 -19.88 -14.11 0.67
CA LEU A 89 -18.56 -13.76 0.17
C LEU A 89 -17.51 -14.07 1.24
N TYR A 90 -16.35 -14.53 0.81
CA TYR A 90 -15.19 -14.70 1.68
C TYR A 90 -14.13 -13.66 1.31
N GLY A 91 -13.46 -13.10 2.30
CA GLY A 91 -12.48 -12.05 2.04
C GLY A 91 -11.71 -11.56 3.25
N THR A 92 -10.90 -10.52 3.02
CA THR A 92 -10.10 -9.86 4.05
C THR A 92 -10.59 -8.45 4.29
N ILE A 93 -10.76 -8.07 5.55
CA ILE A 93 -10.92 -6.65 5.90
C ILE A 93 -9.58 -6.03 6.23
N PHE A 94 -9.30 -4.90 5.61
CA PHE A 94 -8.14 -4.05 5.87
C PHE A 94 -8.58 -2.59 6.03
N HIS A 95 -7.66 -1.75 6.52
CA HIS A 95 -7.92 -0.35 6.84
C HIS A 95 -7.08 0.57 5.97
N LEU A 96 -7.68 1.65 5.49
CA LEU A 96 -7.00 2.73 4.81
C LEU A 96 -7.54 4.08 5.28
N LYS A 97 -6.68 4.92 5.84
CA LYS A 97 -7.03 6.27 6.33
C LYS A 97 -8.34 6.29 7.15
N ASN A 98 -8.43 5.38 8.13
CA ASN A 98 -9.58 5.13 9.02
C ASN A 98 -10.85 4.54 8.40
N LYS A 99 -10.89 4.25 7.10
CA LYS A 99 -12.00 3.53 6.45
C LYS A 99 -11.71 2.03 6.37
N LYS A 100 -12.78 1.23 6.44
CA LYS A 100 -12.74 -0.23 6.30
C LYS A 100 -13.06 -0.64 4.87
N PHE A 101 -12.23 -1.53 4.35
CA PHE A 101 -12.42 -2.11 3.03
C PHE A 101 -12.51 -3.63 3.15
N PHE A 102 -13.48 -4.23 2.47
CA PHE A 102 -13.62 -5.68 2.34
C PHE A 102 -13.10 -6.10 0.97
N ASN A 103 -11.97 -6.79 0.95
CA ASN A 103 -11.38 -7.38 -0.24
C ASN A 103 -11.98 -8.77 -0.48
N ILE A 104 -12.84 -8.90 -1.49
CA ILE A 104 -13.56 -10.14 -1.80
C ILE A 104 -12.65 -11.12 -2.53
N GLU A 105 -12.34 -12.23 -1.89
CA GLU A 105 -11.41 -13.24 -2.39
C GLU A 105 -12.12 -14.48 -2.96
N ASP A 106 -13.29 -14.84 -2.46
CA ASP A 106 -14.03 -16.01 -2.94
C ASP A 106 -15.54 -15.82 -2.76
N LEU A 107 -16.31 -16.64 -3.48
CA LEU A 107 -17.78 -16.66 -3.51
C LEU A 107 -18.28 -18.07 -3.16
N HIS A 108 -19.16 -18.15 -2.16
CA HIS A 108 -19.77 -19.41 -1.74
C HIS A 108 -21.26 -19.50 -2.11
N TYR A 109 -22.00 -18.40 -1.97
CA TYR A 109 -23.41 -18.31 -2.37
C TYR A 109 -23.68 -17.01 -3.11
N PHE A 110 -24.54 -17.07 -4.13
CA PHE A 110 -25.13 -15.90 -4.75
C PHE A 110 -26.64 -16.10 -4.91
N LYS A 111 -27.43 -15.33 -4.15
CA LYS A 111 -28.90 -15.37 -4.16
C LYS A 111 -29.45 -16.81 -4.07
N ASN A 112 -29.14 -17.52 -3.00
CA ASN A 112 -29.52 -18.93 -2.75
C ASN A 112 -28.78 -19.99 -3.58
N LYS A 113 -28.09 -19.63 -4.67
CA LYS A 113 -27.33 -20.60 -5.47
C LYS A 113 -25.96 -20.85 -4.88
N TYR A 114 -25.59 -22.12 -4.69
CA TYR A 114 -24.28 -22.54 -4.21
C TYR A 114 -23.21 -22.45 -5.32
N TYR A 115 -22.05 -21.89 -4.98
CA TYR A 115 -20.93 -21.63 -5.90
C TYR A 115 -19.59 -22.21 -5.44
N SER A 116 -19.47 -22.82 -4.26
CA SER A 116 -18.17 -23.37 -3.80
C SER A 116 -17.63 -24.49 -4.69
N THR A 117 -18.49 -25.18 -5.45
CA THR A 117 -18.10 -26.20 -6.44
C THR A 117 -17.78 -25.62 -7.82
N ALA A 118 -18.14 -24.37 -8.08
CA ALA A 118 -17.85 -23.70 -9.34
C ALA A 118 -16.35 -23.38 -9.47
N ASN A 119 -15.86 -23.34 -10.71
CA ASN A 119 -14.51 -22.91 -11.01
C ASN A 119 -14.33 -21.39 -10.81
N GLN A 120 -13.08 -20.92 -10.82
CA GLN A 120 -12.77 -19.52 -10.54
C GLN A 120 -13.31 -18.59 -11.62
N PHE A 121 -13.33 -19.02 -12.89
CA PHE A 121 -13.89 -18.22 -13.98
C PHE A 121 -15.37 -17.90 -13.78
N GLU A 122 -16.19 -18.90 -13.46
CA GLU A 122 -17.61 -18.71 -13.16
C GLU A 122 -17.82 -17.84 -11.92
N LYS A 123 -17.01 -18.04 -10.87
CA LYS A 123 -17.05 -17.19 -9.67
C LYS A 123 -16.72 -15.73 -10.00
N LEU A 124 -15.68 -15.47 -10.80
CA LEU A 124 -15.28 -14.12 -11.22
C LEU A 124 -16.37 -13.42 -12.04
N LYS A 125 -17.06 -14.14 -12.94
CA LYS A 125 -18.23 -13.59 -13.66
C LYS A 125 -19.32 -13.13 -12.70
N VAL A 126 -19.62 -13.93 -11.69
CA VAL A 126 -20.64 -13.57 -10.69
C VAL A 126 -20.18 -12.42 -9.81
N LEU A 127 -18.91 -12.40 -9.38
CA LEU A 127 -18.33 -11.29 -8.61
C LEU A 127 -18.37 -9.96 -9.38
N LYS A 128 -18.09 -9.99 -10.70
CA LYS A 128 -18.27 -8.85 -11.60
C LYS A 128 -19.72 -8.38 -11.61
N LYS A 129 -20.67 -9.31 -11.74
CA LYS A 129 -22.12 -9.00 -11.70
C LYS A 129 -22.52 -8.37 -10.36
N ILE A 130 -22.02 -8.89 -9.24
CA ILE A 130 -22.25 -8.37 -7.88
C ILE A 130 -21.81 -6.91 -7.78
N HIS A 131 -20.58 -6.58 -8.21
CA HIS A 131 -20.07 -5.22 -8.14
C HIS A 131 -20.75 -4.24 -9.09
N LEU A 132 -21.13 -4.68 -10.28
CA LEU A 132 -21.75 -3.78 -11.26
C LEU A 132 -23.23 -3.47 -10.96
N LYS A 133 -23.94 -4.38 -10.28
CA LYS A 133 -25.40 -4.28 -10.14
C LYS A 133 -25.93 -4.27 -8.71
N TYR A 134 -25.23 -4.92 -7.77
CA TYR A 134 -25.82 -5.23 -6.47
C TYR A 134 -25.11 -4.59 -5.28
N ILE A 135 -23.83 -4.20 -5.41
CA ILE A 135 -23.09 -3.53 -4.34
C ILE A 135 -22.48 -2.25 -4.91
N LYS A 136 -22.76 -1.10 -4.28
CA LYS A 136 -22.16 0.18 -4.65
C LYS A 136 -20.97 0.48 -3.75
N GLN A 137 -19.89 0.99 -4.34
CA GLN A 137 -18.65 1.35 -3.64
C GLN A 137 -18.72 2.76 -3.04
N VAL A 138 -19.74 3.01 -2.23
CA VAL A 138 -20.00 4.31 -1.60
C VAL A 138 -19.96 4.14 -0.08
N SER A 139 -19.38 5.12 0.62
CA SER A 139 -19.36 5.22 2.08
C SER A 139 -19.99 6.56 2.44
N ILE A 140 -21.07 6.51 3.21
CA ILE A 140 -21.81 7.66 3.75
C ILE A 140 -21.27 7.97 5.14
N SER A 141 -21.00 6.93 5.95
CA SER A 141 -20.43 7.03 7.29
C SER A 141 -19.01 6.47 7.34
N ASN A 142 -18.25 6.85 8.38
CA ASN A 142 -16.92 6.29 8.66
C ASN A 142 -16.97 4.81 9.10
N ASN A 143 -18.13 4.32 9.52
CA ASN A 143 -18.32 2.92 9.93
C ASN A 143 -18.66 2.00 8.75
N ASP A 144 -19.01 2.58 7.60
CA ASP A 144 -19.37 1.80 6.42
C ASP A 144 -18.18 1.01 5.89
N ILE A 145 -18.48 -0.19 5.40
CA ILE A 145 -17.49 -1.03 4.74
C ILE A 145 -17.68 -0.94 3.23
N ILE A 146 -16.61 -0.56 2.53
CA ILE A 146 -16.57 -0.55 1.07
C ILE A 146 -16.09 -1.92 0.59
N PHE A 147 -16.88 -2.56 -0.27
CA PHE A 147 -16.52 -3.83 -0.89
C PHE A 147 -15.72 -3.61 -2.18
N GLY A 148 -14.66 -4.38 -2.37
CA GLY A 148 -13.82 -4.34 -3.55
C GLY A 148 -13.34 -5.73 -3.95
N LEU A 149 -12.88 -5.85 -5.19
CA LEU A 149 -12.14 -7.01 -5.67
C LEU A 149 -10.64 -6.78 -5.49
N PRO A 150 -9.84 -7.85 -5.30
CA PRO A 150 -8.40 -7.74 -5.26
C PRO A 150 -7.86 -7.32 -6.62
N ILE A 151 -6.67 -6.72 -6.59
CA ILE A 151 -5.89 -6.50 -7.80
C ILE A 151 -5.43 -7.87 -8.29
N MET A 152 -5.67 -8.16 -9.56
CA MET A 152 -5.35 -9.44 -10.20
C MET A 152 -4.53 -9.20 -11.46
N ASP A 153 -3.67 -10.15 -11.79
CA ASP A 153 -2.93 -10.18 -13.04
C ASP A 153 -2.64 -11.64 -13.42
N THR A 154 -2.45 -11.92 -14.71
CA THR A 154 -1.98 -13.24 -15.18
C THR A 154 -0.47 -13.39 -14.97
N ASN A 155 0.27 -12.28 -14.81
CA ASN A 155 1.71 -12.24 -14.58
C ASN A 155 2.07 -11.74 -13.17
N GLU A 156 2.82 -12.54 -12.40
CA GLU A 156 3.23 -12.17 -11.03
C GLU A 156 4.08 -10.89 -10.98
N LEU A 157 4.93 -10.65 -11.98
CA LEU A 157 5.82 -9.49 -12.03
C LEU A 157 5.04 -8.20 -12.28
N GLU A 158 4.07 -8.21 -13.20
CA GLU A 158 3.19 -7.06 -13.47
C GLU A 158 2.29 -6.77 -12.27
N LEU A 159 1.74 -7.81 -11.63
CA LEU A 159 1.05 -7.65 -10.35
C LEU A 159 1.95 -6.96 -9.32
N ARG A 160 3.19 -7.42 -9.13
CA ARG A 160 4.12 -6.81 -8.16
C ARG A 160 4.42 -5.35 -8.48
N LYS A 161 4.51 -4.96 -9.75
CA LYS A 161 4.70 -3.55 -10.14
C LYS A 161 3.49 -2.71 -9.75
N SER A 162 2.27 -3.15 -10.08
CA SER A 162 1.04 -2.43 -9.71
C SER A 162 0.86 -2.32 -8.20
N LEU A 163 1.28 -3.33 -7.44
CA LEU A 163 1.20 -3.31 -5.98
C LEU A 163 2.21 -2.36 -5.30
N LYS A 164 3.18 -1.77 -6.01
CA LYS A 164 4.06 -0.74 -5.41
C LYS A 164 3.34 0.58 -5.15
N THR A 165 2.28 0.87 -5.90
CA THR A 165 1.55 2.15 -5.83
C THR A 165 0.37 2.12 -4.86
N VAL A 166 0.00 0.93 -4.35
CA VAL A 166 -1.19 0.80 -3.49
C VAL A 166 -0.91 1.35 -2.07
N PRO A 167 -1.89 2.05 -1.46
CA PRO A 167 -1.67 2.76 -0.20
C PRO A 167 -1.83 1.87 1.05
N TYR A 168 -1.90 0.54 0.91
CA TYR A 168 -2.10 -0.43 2.00
C TYR A 168 -1.15 -1.61 1.86
N ASP A 169 -0.91 -2.36 2.93
CA ASP A 169 0.09 -3.43 2.91
C ASP A 169 -0.50 -4.72 2.36
N ILE A 170 0.26 -5.42 1.52
CA ILE A 170 -0.08 -6.73 0.98
C ILE A 170 0.53 -7.80 1.87
N PHE A 171 -0.22 -8.86 2.15
CA PHE A 171 0.24 -9.99 2.95
C PHE A 171 0.62 -11.18 2.07
N PHE A 172 -0.23 -11.54 1.10
CA PHE A 172 0.02 -12.62 0.16
C PHE A 172 -0.25 -12.20 -1.28
N ILE A 173 0.53 -12.76 -2.20
CA ILE A 173 0.08 -12.97 -3.57
C ILE A 173 -0.40 -14.42 -3.64
N GLN A 174 -1.63 -14.63 -4.10
CA GLN A 174 -2.22 -15.95 -4.20
C GLN A 174 -2.41 -16.33 -5.68
N GLY A 175 -1.80 -17.45 -6.09
CA GLY A 175 -1.97 -18.03 -7.42
C GLY A 175 -3.15 -19.01 -7.45
N ARG A 176 -3.93 -18.97 -8.55
CA ARG A 176 -5.10 -19.82 -8.77
C ARG A 176 -5.22 -20.27 -10.23
N ASN A 177 -5.92 -21.37 -10.45
CA ASN A 177 -6.35 -21.83 -11.78
C ASN A 177 -7.80 -21.41 -12.05
N LEU A 178 -8.09 -20.98 -13.28
CA LEU A 178 -9.38 -20.49 -13.73
C LEU A 178 -10.43 -21.60 -13.83
N TYR A 179 -10.05 -22.71 -14.44
CA TYR A 179 -10.97 -23.80 -14.80
C TYR A 179 -10.83 -25.02 -13.90
N GLN A 180 -9.59 -25.37 -13.52
CA GLN A 180 -9.31 -26.53 -12.69
C GLN A 180 -9.44 -26.19 -11.21
N LYS A 181 -10.24 -26.97 -10.46
CA LYS A 181 -10.34 -26.83 -9.01
C LYS A 181 -9.08 -27.41 -8.37
N THR A 182 -8.14 -26.52 -8.07
CA THR A 182 -6.83 -26.84 -7.46
C THR A 182 -6.65 -26.06 -6.17
N THR A 183 -5.71 -26.51 -5.34
CA THR A 183 -5.31 -25.80 -4.13
C THR A 183 -4.84 -24.38 -4.46
N PHE A 184 -5.20 -23.41 -3.63
CA PHE A 184 -4.71 -22.04 -3.78
C PHE A 184 -3.29 -21.91 -3.24
N TYR A 185 -2.43 -21.21 -3.96
CA TYR A 185 -1.01 -21.11 -3.62
C TYR A 185 -0.68 -19.73 -3.07
N ASN A 186 -0.39 -19.65 -1.78
CA ASN A 186 -0.05 -18.41 -1.09
C ASN A 186 1.46 -18.17 -1.09
N LYS A 187 1.90 -17.04 -1.62
CA LYS A 187 3.27 -16.55 -1.55
C LYS A 187 3.30 -15.29 -0.68
N LYS A 188 4.07 -15.31 0.41
CA LYS A 188 4.26 -14.10 1.24
C LYS A 188 4.83 -12.99 0.37
N CYS A 189 4.21 -11.82 0.44
CA CYS A 189 4.61 -10.68 -0.36
C CYS A 189 5.07 -9.55 0.56
N TYR A 190 6.36 -9.23 0.50
CA TYR A 190 6.90 -8.02 1.10
C TYR A 190 7.20 -7.06 -0.03
N ILE A 191 6.42 -5.99 -0.10
CA ILE A 191 6.61 -4.93 -1.09
C ILE A 191 7.22 -3.76 -0.33
N GLU A 192 8.48 -3.47 -0.62
CA GLU A 192 9.10 -2.24 -0.14
C GLU A 192 8.43 -1.06 -0.84
N LYS A 193 7.62 -0.31 -0.08
CA LYS A 193 7.04 0.93 -0.56
C LYS A 193 8.11 2.00 -0.59
N GLU A 194 8.21 2.65 -1.72
CA GLU A 194 9.07 3.82 -1.86
C GLU A 194 8.36 5.02 -1.23
N ILE A 195 9.00 5.62 -0.25
CA ILE A 195 8.48 6.80 0.44
C ILE A 195 9.19 8.01 -0.15
N TYR A 196 8.40 8.99 -0.57
CA TYR A 196 8.86 10.23 -1.14
C TYR A 196 8.38 11.42 -0.32
N ALA A 197 9.20 12.46 -0.23
CA ALA A 197 8.82 13.73 0.37
C ALA A 197 9.61 14.86 -0.30
N ASN A 198 9.04 16.06 -0.28
CA ASN A 198 9.68 17.26 -0.78
C ASN A 198 10.33 18.03 0.38
N PHE A 199 11.62 18.29 0.27
CA PHE A 199 12.39 19.09 1.24
C PHE A 199 12.97 20.31 0.55
N LEU A 200 13.06 21.42 1.30
CA LEU A 200 13.95 22.51 0.91
C LEU A 200 15.37 22.14 1.32
N ILE A 201 16.31 22.22 0.38
CA ILE A 201 17.71 21.85 0.61
C ILE A 201 18.58 23.09 0.59
N ARG A 202 19.44 23.20 1.61
CA ARG A 202 20.48 24.24 1.71
C ARG A 202 21.86 23.59 1.83
N PRO A 203 22.91 24.15 1.19
CA PRO A 203 24.25 23.63 1.35
C PRO A 203 24.85 24.07 2.69
N THR A 204 25.78 23.26 3.20
CA THR A 204 26.69 23.71 4.27
C THR A 204 28.04 24.08 3.69
N ILE A 205 28.95 24.62 4.51
CA ILE A 205 30.34 24.89 4.12
C ILE A 205 31.09 23.56 3.82
N LYS A 206 30.72 22.47 4.50
CA LYS A 206 31.34 21.15 4.30
C LYS A 206 30.87 20.47 3.01
N HIS A 207 31.82 19.93 2.26
CA HIS A 207 31.57 19.21 1.00
C HIS A 207 30.56 18.07 1.19
N ASP A 208 29.66 17.92 0.21
CA ASP A 208 28.61 16.89 0.15
C ASP A 208 27.65 16.82 1.36
N ILE A 209 27.67 17.83 2.23
CA ILE A 209 26.75 17.95 3.36
C ILE A 209 25.71 19.03 3.05
N TYR A 210 24.46 18.59 2.95
CA TYR A 210 23.31 19.44 2.69
C TYR A 210 22.25 19.24 3.77
N GLU A 211 21.62 20.32 4.19
CA GLU A 211 20.58 20.33 5.21
C GLU A 211 19.20 20.23 4.56
N LEU A 212 18.33 19.42 5.15
CA LEU A 212 16.95 19.23 4.75
C LEU A 212 16.03 20.03 5.67
N TYR A 213 15.12 20.80 5.08
CA TYR A 213 14.13 21.60 5.81
C TYR A 213 12.70 21.21 5.40
N HIS A 214 11.78 21.24 6.37
CA HIS A 214 10.35 20.97 6.17
C HIS A 214 9.48 21.95 6.95
N HIS A 215 8.18 22.03 6.64
CA HIS A 215 7.25 22.83 7.46
C HIS A 215 6.78 22.05 8.69
N ASN A 216 6.78 22.68 9.85
CA ASN A 216 6.14 22.14 11.05
C ASN A 216 4.60 22.25 10.92
N ASN A 217 3.86 21.76 11.93
CA ASN A 217 2.39 21.79 11.93
C ASN A 217 1.81 23.22 11.91
N ILE A 218 2.60 24.24 12.25
CA ILE A 218 2.23 25.66 12.32
C ILE A 218 2.62 26.39 11.01
N GLY A 219 3.36 25.73 10.11
CA GLY A 219 3.80 26.28 8.83
C GLY A 219 5.20 26.91 8.86
N GLU A 220 5.93 26.84 9.97
CA GLU A 220 7.30 27.35 10.05
C GLU A 220 8.29 26.34 9.46
N LEU A 221 9.30 26.85 8.77
CA LEU A 221 10.35 26.04 8.15
C LEU A 221 11.39 25.64 9.22
N ILE A 222 11.50 24.35 9.50
CA ILE A 222 12.45 23.82 10.48
C ILE A 222 13.42 22.81 9.84
N LYS A 223 14.64 22.75 10.37
CA LYS A 223 15.64 21.76 9.97
C LYS A 223 15.20 20.36 10.41
N TYR A 224 15.22 19.42 9.49
CA TYR A 224 14.93 18.01 9.71
C TYR A 224 16.18 17.21 10.05
N ASP A 225 17.10 17.13 9.08
CA ASP A 225 18.31 16.31 9.12
C ASP A 225 19.23 16.68 7.94
N TYR A 226 20.26 15.88 7.68
CA TYR A 226 21.14 15.98 6.52
C TYR A 226 20.71 15.05 5.37
N ALA A 227 20.93 15.50 4.13
CA ALA A 227 20.71 14.70 2.94
C ALA A 227 21.77 13.61 2.80
N TYR A 228 21.36 12.40 2.44
CA TYR A 228 22.28 11.29 2.19
C TYR A 228 22.71 11.26 0.72
N ILE A 229 23.96 11.64 0.47
CA ILE A 229 24.57 11.62 -0.86
C ILE A 229 25.29 10.28 -1.05
N ASN A 230 24.59 9.31 -1.63
CA ASN A 230 25.03 7.91 -1.64
C ASN A 230 25.79 7.48 -2.90
N SER A 231 26.15 8.41 -3.78
CA SER A 231 26.84 8.09 -5.04
C SER A 231 27.56 9.30 -5.60
N TYR A 232 28.72 9.09 -6.22
CA TYR A 232 29.50 10.13 -6.91
C TYR A 232 28.66 10.96 -7.88
N LYS A 233 27.82 10.32 -8.71
CA LYS A 233 26.90 11.03 -9.64
C LYS A 233 25.99 12.04 -8.94
N LYS A 234 25.55 11.75 -7.72
CA LYS A 234 24.71 12.67 -6.92
C LYS A 234 25.54 13.78 -6.29
N SER A 235 26.73 13.47 -5.79
CA SER A 235 27.70 14.47 -5.31
C SER A 235 27.97 15.49 -6.41
N VAL A 236 28.38 15.06 -7.61
CA VAL A 236 28.60 15.94 -8.77
C VAL A 236 27.35 16.76 -9.13
N PHE A 237 26.17 16.13 -9.14
CA PHE A 237 24.91 16.80 -9.45
C PHE A 237 24.56 17.90 -8.44
N MET A 238 24.66 17.61 -7.14
CA MET A 238 24.38 18.57 -6.08
C MET A 238 25.44 19.68 -6.03
N ASN A 239 26.71 19.32 -6.22
CA ASN A 239 27.81 20.28 -6.30
C ASN A 239 27.64 21.23 -7.48
N LYS A 240 27.20 20.77 -8.65
CA LYS A 240 26.91 21.65 -9.79
C LYS A 240 25.85 22.72 -9.48
N LEU A 241 24.92 22.44 -8.57
CA LEU A 241 23.86 23.37 -8.19
C LEU A 241 24.28 24.34 -7.08
N PHE A 242 25.03 23.86 -6.10
CA PHE A 242 25.33 24.61 -4.87
C PHE A 242 26.80 25.06 -4.74
N ARG A 243 27.70 24.61 -5.62
CA ARG A 243 29.13 24.85 -5.52
C ARG A 243 29.80 25.13 -6.86
N ASN A 244 30.99 25.70 -6.82
CA ASN A 244 31.89 25.83 -7.96
C ASN A 244 33.18 25.03 -7.68
N ILE A 245 33.17 23.74 -8.00
CA ILE A 245 34.29 22.82 -7.80
C ILE A 245 34.87 22.49 -9.18
N LYS A 246 36.14 22.87 -9.43
CA LYS A 246 36.83 22.71 -10.74
C LYS A 246 37.07 21.22 -11.05
N GLU A 247 37.37 20.44 -10.01
CA GLU A 247 37.66 19.00 -10.00
C GLU A 247 36.49 18.14 -10.45
N ASN A 248 35.26 18.61 -10.21
CA ASN A 248 34.05 17.95 -10.70
C ASN A 248 33.89 18.08 -12.23
N ARG A 249 34.63 19.00 -12.87
CA ARG A 249 34.67 19.18 -14.34
C ARG A 249 35.85 18.44 -14.96
N ASN A 250 37.03 18.54 -14.33
CA ASN A 250 38.23 17.84 -14.75
C ASN A 250 39.05 17.44 -13.52
N LEU A 251 39.36 16.15 -13.36
CA LEU A 251 40.13 15.65 -12.22
C LEU A 251 41.57 16.20 -12.22
N ASP A 252 42.13 16.41 -13.41
CA ASP A 252 43.51 16.89 -13.61
C ASP A 252 43.68 18.37 -13.21
N ALA A 253 42.58 19.09 -13.00
CA ALA A 253 42.61 20.47 -12.51
C ALA A 253 43.20 20.59 -11.09
N LEU A 254 43.38 19.48 -10.37
CA LEU A 254 44.10 19.43 -9.09
C LEU A 254 45.60 19.72 -9.22
N GLU A 255 46.18 19.54 -10.41
CA GLU A 255 47.61 19.76 -10.68
C GLU A 255 47.89 21.14 -11.31
N GLU A 256 46.84 21.88 -11.66
CA GLU A 256 46.95 23.23 -12.20
C GLU A 256 47.21 24.22 -11.05
N SER A 257 48.10 25.19 -11.25
CA SER A 257 48.35 26.24 -10.26
C SER A 257 47.12 27.13 -10.12
N ASP A 258 46.68 27.37 -8.88
CA ASP A 258 45.61 28.33 -8.58
C ASP A 258 45.92 29.72 -9.16
N ASP A 259 44.88 30.44 -9.57
CA ASP A 259 45.01 31.84 -10.00
C ASP A 259 45.22 32.76 -8.77
N GLU A 260 45.84 33.93 -8.97
CA GLU A 260 46.18 34.84 -7.87
C GLU A 260 44.95 35.26 -7.05
N GLU A 261 43.79 35.46 -7.70
CA GLU A 261 42.54 35.83 -7.03
C GLU A 261 42.00 34.70 -6.13
N GLU A 262 42.10 33.43 -6.55
CA GLU A 262 41.73 32.27 -5.74
C GLU A 262 42.68 32.06 -4.55
N PHE A 263 43.97 32.37 -4.74
CA PHE A 263 44.97 32.30 -3.68
C PHE A 263 44.75 33.37 -2.60
N GLU A 264 44.41 34.60 -2.98
CA GLU A 264 44.15 35.70 -2.05
C GLU A 264 42.83 35.53 -1.26
N ASN A 265 41.85 34.82 -1.83
CA ASN A 265 40.57 34.62 -1.18
C ASN A 265 40.64 33.55 -0.07
N ILE A 266 40.74 33.99 1.19
CA ILE A 266 40.80 33.14 2.39
C ILE A 266 39.44 32.71 2.95
N ARG A 267 38.32 33.07 2.31
CA ARG A 267 36.99 32.75 2.82
C ARG A 267 36.71 31.26 2.73
N GLU A 268 36.20 30.67 3.82
CA GLU A 268 35.84 29.24 3.87
C GLU A 268 34.67 28.88 2.93
N ASP A 269 33.83 29.85 2.56
CA ASP A 269 32.65 29.66 1.71
C ASP A 269 32.88 30.02 0.23
N LYS A 270 34.11 30.35 -0.18
CA LYS A 270 34.42 30.88 -1.53
C LYS A 270 33.94 30.01 -2.70
N PHE A 271 33.80 28.70 -2.49
CA PHE A 271 33.33 27.75 -3.51
C PHE A 271 31.88 27.30 -3.32
N VAL A 272 31.13 27.91 -2.41
CA VAL A 272 29.79 27.49 -2.02
C VAL A 272 28.80 28.65 -2.11
N TYR A 273 27.69 28.40 -2.77
CA TYR A 273 26.58 29.34 -2.86
C TYR A 273 25.61 29.09 -1.69
N LEU A 274 25.91 29.64 -0.51
CA LEU A 274 25.11 29.44 0.72
C LEU A 274 23.71 30.05 0.64
N GLU A 275 23.51 31.04 -0.22
CA GLU A 275 22.23 31.70 -0.48
C GLU A 275 21.28 30.87 -1.34
N ARG A 276 21.78 29.83 -2.01
CA ARG A 276 20.94 29.00 -2.88
C ARG A 276 20.13 28.02 -2.05
N GLU A 277 18.85 27.97 -2.35
CA GLU A 277 17.93 26.98 -1.80
C GLU A 277 17.06 26.42 -2.92
N PHE A 278 16.85 25.10 -2.89
CA PHE A 278 16.06 24.41 -3.90
C PHE A 278 15.18 23.36 -3.26
N ILE A 279 13.96 23.22 -3.80
CA ILE A 279 13.04 22.17 -3.38
C ILE A 279 13.37 20.90 -4.16
N PHE A 280 13.57 19.81 -3.42
CA PHE A 280 13.88 18.51 -3.98
C PHE A 280 12.85 17.48 -3.57
N LYS A 281 12.46 16.65 -4.53
CA LYS A 281 11.83 15.35 -4.25
C LYS A 281 12.91 14.39 -3.77
N CYS A 282 12.77 13.94 -2.52
CA CYS A 282 13.68 13.02 -1.87
C CYS A 282 13.03 11.65 -1.68
N LYS A 283 13.84 10.58 -1.76
CA LYS A 283 13.46 9.19 -1.43
C LYS A 283 13.96 8.82 -0.05
N TYR A 284 13.12 8.19 0.75
CA TYR A 284 13.57 7.62 2.01
C TYR A 284 14.25 6.27 1.79
N LEU A 285 15.47 6.11 2.31
CA LEU A 285 16.17 4.83 2.36
C LEU A 285 16.04 4.20 3.75
N LYS A 286 15.13 3.25 3.88
CA LYS A 286 14.85 2.56 5.15
C LYS A 286 16.07 1.83 5.74
N LYS A 287 17.00 1.36 4.91
CA LYS A 287 18.25 0.70 5.37
C LYS A 287 19.11 1.63 6.24
N PHE A 288 19.13 2.92 5.91
CA PHE A 288 19.98 3.92 6.57
C PHE A 288 19.18 4.92 7.40
N ASN A 289 17.84 4.88 7.33
CA ASN A 289 16.94 5.88 7.89
C ASN A 289 17.26 7.32 7.45
N MET A 290 17.70 7.50 6.21
CA MET A 290 18.07 8.80 5.65
C MET A 290 17.34 9.10 4.33
N TRP A 291 17.30 10.37 3.96
CA TRP A 291 16.64 10.85 2.74
C TRP A 291 17.67 11.17 1.65
N VAL A 292 17.40 10.70 0.44
CA VAL A 292 18.27 10.90 -0.73
C VAL A 292 17.58 11.84 -1.73
N PRO A 293 18.20 12.98 -2.10
CA PRO A 293 17.70 13.84 -3.17
C PRO A 293 17.67 13.10 -4.51
N ILE A 294 16.58 13.23 -5.26
CA ILE A 294 16.42 12.57 -6.56
C ILE A 294 16.28 13.59 -7.68
N GLU A 295 15.36 14.54 -7.49
CA GLU A 295 14.89 15.41 -8.56
C GLU A 295 14.56 16.79 -8.00
N LEU A 296 14.98 17.82 -8.73
CA LEU A 296 14.67 19.21 -8.43
C LEU A 296 13.21 19.49 -8.84
N ASN A 297 12.43 20.05 -7.93
CA ASN A 297 11.00 20.27 -8.13
C ASN A 297 10.61 21.70 -7.75
N LYS A 298 10.66 22.61 -8.73
CA LYS A 298 10.51 24.07 -8.50
C LYS A 298 9.10 24.48 -8.07
N ASP A 299 8.08 23.75 -8.50
CA ASP A 299 6.67 24.11 -8.30
C ASP A 299 6.01 23.34 -7.14
N ALA A 300 6.77 22.46 -6.46
CA ALA A 300 6.22 21.63 -5.41
C ALA A 300 6.21 22.33 -4.05
N LEU A 301 5.14 22.09 -3.28
CA LEU A 301 5.08 22.47 -1.89
C LEU A 301 6.01 21.59 -1.03
N ILE A 302 6.66 22.23 -0.07
CA ILE A 302 7.49 21.58 0.95
C ILE A 302 6.59 20.70 1.84
N SER A 303 7.08 19.53 2.21
CA SER A 303 6.30 18.58 3.00
C SER A 303 6.06 19.07 4.44
N ASN A 304 4.90 18.74 5.00
CA ASN A 304 4.61 18.97 6.42
C ASN A 304 5.17 17.80 7.26
N GLY A 305 5.70 18.10 8.45
CA GLY A 305 6.33 17.13 9.36
C GLY A 305 5.43 15.94 9.71
N SER A 306 4.11 16.12 9.76
CA SER A 306 3.14 15.03 9.96
C SER A 306 3.21 13.93 8.89
N ASN A 307 3.63 14.27 7.67
CA ASN A 307 3.76 13.35 6.54
C ASN A 307 5.13 12.66 6.48
N LEU A 308 6.11 13.14 7.26
CA LEU A 308 7.48 12.62 7.29
C LEU A 308 7.68 11.52 8.34
N ILE A 309 6.73 11.34 9.26
CA ILE A 309 6.81 10.30 10.30
C ILE A 309 6.62 8.93 9.64
N VAL A 310 7.73 8.34 9.19
CA VAL A 310 7.80 6.93 8.81
C VAL A 310 7.70 6.14 10.11
N LYS A 311 6.49 5.73 10.49
CA LYS A 311 6.28 4.87 11.66
C LYS A 311 7.21 3.67 11.57
N ASN A 312 8.22 3.65 12.45
CA ASN A 312 8.99 2.46 12.78
C ASN A 312 8.01 1.50 13.47
N ASN A 313 7.30 0.69 12.69
CA ASN A 313 6.71 -0.53 13.22
C ASN A 313 7.85 -1.53 13.44
N LYS A 314 8.68 -1.26 14.46
CA LYS A 314 9.36 -2.30 15.21
C LYS A 314 8.42 -2.62 16.37
N ASN A 315 7.66 -3.70 16.18
CA ASN A 315 7.15 -4.61 17.21
C ASN A 315 6.62 -5.85 16.50
#